data_AF-A0A349PCM0-F1
#
_entry.id   AF-A0A349PCM0-F1
#
_cell.length_a   1.000
_cell.length_b   1.000
_cell.length_c   1.000
_cell.angle_alpha   90.00
_cell.angle_beta   90.00
_cell.angle_gamma   90.00
#
_symmetry.space_group_name_H-M   'P 1'
#
loop_
_entity.id
_entity.type
_entity.pdbx_description
1 polymer ?
#
loop_
_entity_poly.entity_id
_entity_poly.type
_entity_poly.pdbx_seq_one_letter_code
_entity_poly.pdbx_strand_id
1 'polypeptide(L)'
;MKNIILIAFLAAAGGYWLLLSRPALYYPDSREYKCFTLRGRGELPSGTQLALDRALASISASEFFSPDTKFDIYLAGGPRGLSFFAPFVAGNYSRVSPISGGIFLAAARFDGDSILPSPEAAETRDLNKVIAAAAARKMAMDRVKPLTYIYMTDWEFAGYGEIISGGSGLFKPEDICGKEAPEGSALLEYKYGLAVALVLSEEKMSFANLLDKNFSYEGAERQLKQRYCGR
;
A
#
# COMPACT_ATOMS: atom_id res chain seq x y z
N MET A 1 -28.06 -16.06 -29.88
CA MET A 1 -26.84 -15.21 -29.84
C MET A 1 -26.72 -14.37 -28.57
N LYS A 2 -27.73 -13.56 -28.20
CA LYS A 2 -27.70 -12.71 -26.99
C LYS A 2 -27.39 -13.48 -25.68
N ASN A 3 -27.99 -14.66 -25.50
CA ASN A 3 -27.74 -15.50 -24.31
C ASN A 3 -26.32 -16.08 -24.26
N ILE A 4 -25.73 -16.40 -25.41
CA ILE A 4 -24.36 -16.94 -25.49
C ILE A 4 -23.35 -15.85 -25.13
N ILE A 5 -23.56 -14.63 -25.65
CA ILE A 5 -22.72 -13.47 -25.32
C ILE A 5 -22.79 -13.14 -23.82
N LEU A 6 -24.00 -13.19 -23.24
CA LEU A 6 -24.19 -12.96 -21.81
C LEU A 6 -23.47 -14.03 -20.95
N ILE A 7 -23.58 -15.31 -21.31
CA ILE A 7 -22.90 -16.40 -20.59
C ILE A 7 -21.38 -16.23 -20.68
N ALA A 8 -20.85 -15.92 -21.87
CA ALA A 8 -19.42 -15.70 -22.05
C ALA A 8 -18.90 -14.51 -21.21
N PHE A 9 -19.66 -13.42 -21.16
CA PHE A 9 -19.33 -12.26 -20.33
C PHE A 9 -19.33 -12.61 -18.83
N LEU A 10 -20.36 -13.31 -18.34
CA LEU A 10 -20.43 -13.74 -16.95
C LEU A 10 -19.29 -14.70 -16.57
N ALA A 11 -18.93 -15.62 -17.47
CA ALA A 11 -17.80 -16.52 -17.27
C ALA A 11 -16.47 -15.75 -17.18
N ALA A 12 -16.26 -14.77 -18.05
CA ALA A 12 -15.07 -13.91 -18.01
C ALA A 12 -15.01 -13.07 -16.71
N ALA A 13 -16.14 -12.47 -16.30
CA ALA A 13 -16.24 -11.71 -15.07
C ALA A 13 -15.98 -12.59 -13.83
N GLY A 14 -16.57 -13.80 -13.78
CA GLY A 14 -16.35 -14.77 -12.71
C GLY A 14 -14.89 -15.26 -12.66
N GLY A 15 -14.28 -15.53 -13.82
CA GLY A 15 -12.87 -15.88 -13.92
C GLY A 15 -11.95 -14.75 -13.44
N TYR A 16 -12.24 -13.51 -13.81
CA TYR A 16 -11.49 -12.35 -13.32
C TYR A 16 -11.66 -12.15 -11.81
N TRP A 17 -12.88 -12.29 -11.28
CA TRP A 17 -13.14 -12.22 -9.85
C TRP A 17 -12.39 -13.30 -9.06
N LEU A 18 -12.29 -14.51 -9.61
CA LEU A 18 -11.49 -15.59 -9.02
C LEU A 18 -10.00 -15.20 -8.97
N LEU A 19 -9.47 -14.56 -10.01
CA LEU A 19 -8.09 -14.08 -10.01
C LEU A 19 -7.85 -12.95 -9.00
N LEU A 20 -8.81 -12.04 -8.84
CA LEU A 20 -8.72 -10.96 -7.84
C LEU A 20 -8.75 -11.48 -6.40
N SER A 21 -9.56 -12.50 -6.14
CA SER A 21 -9.70 -13.13 -4.81
C SER A 21 -8.60 -14.15 -4.49
N ARG A 22 -8.07 -14.83 -5.50
CA ARG A 22 -6.96 -15.79 -5.36
C ARG A 22 -5.84 -15.53 -6.37
N PRO A 23 -5.11 -14.41 -6.21
CA PRO A 23 -3.99 -14.05 -7.09
C PRO A 23 -2.89 -15.10 -7.15
N ALA A 24 -2.72 -15.95 -6.13
CA ALA A 24 -1.79 -17.09 -6.14
C ALA A 24 -2.02 -18.07 -7.31
N LEU A 25 -3.21 -18.11 -7.92
CA LEU A 25 -3.46 -18.89 -9.14
C LEU A 25 -2.67 -18.36 -10.35
N TYR A 26 -2.38 -17.06 -10.39
CA TYR A 26 -1.58 -16.42 -11.42
C TYR A 26 -0.09 -16.31 -11.05
N TYR A 27 0.22 -16.33 -9.76
CA TYR A 27 1.59 -16.31 -9.21
C TYR A 27 1.90 -17.64 -8.49
N PRO A 28 2.19 -18.72 -9.25
CA PRO A 28 2.30 -20.07 -8.69
C PRO A 28 3.57 -20.28 -7.86
N ASP A 29 4.64 -19.57 -8.19
CA ASP A 29 5.93 -19.70 -7.50
C ASP A 29 5.89 -18.94 -6.18
N SER A 30 6.31 -19.57 -5.09
CA SER A 30 6.31 -18.94 -3.77
C SER A 30 7.53 -19.27 -2.91
N ARG A 31 7.90 -18.34 -2.03
CA ARG A 31 8.93 -18.51 -1.02
C ARG A 31 8.48 -17.84 0.27
N GLU A 32 8.38 -18.63 1.33
CA GLU A 32 8.08 -18.13 2.66
C GLU A 32 9.33 -17.62 3.37
N TYR A 33 9.18 -16.51 4.08
CA TYR A 33 10.21 -15.92 4.92
C TYR A 33 9.58 -15.16 6.09
N LYS A 34 9.67 -15.71 7.31
CA LYS A 34 9.08 -15.15 8.54
C LYS A 34 7.56 -14.92 8.42
N CYS A 35 7.13 -13.65 8.36
CA CYS A 35 5.73 -13.25 8.18
C CYS A 35 5.36 -12.98 6.71
N PHE A 36 6.29 -13.11 5.77
CA PHE A 36 6.08 -12.80 4.37
C PHE A 36 6.06 -14.07 3.51
N THR A 37 5.14 -14.10 2.56
CA THR A 37 5.12 -15.10 1.49
C THR A 37 5.32 -14.35 0.17
N LEU A 38 6.51 -14.44 -0.41
CA LEU A 38 6.80 -13.85 -1.71
C LEU A 38 6.23 -14.76 -2.80
N ARG A 39 5.55 -14.16 -3.77
CA ARG A 39 4.90 -14.84 -4.88
C ARG A 39 5.24 -14.16 -6.20
N GLY A 40 5.52 -14.97 -7.21
CA GLY A 40 6.01 -14.48 -8.51
C GLY A 40 5.61 -15.39 -9.66
N ARG A 41 6.09 -15.03 -10.85
CA ARG A 41 6.00 -15.86 -12.06
C ARG A 41 7.42 -16.14 -12.52
N GLY A 42 7.89 -17.37 -12.31
CA GLY A 42 9.26 -17.78 -12.58
C GLY A 42 10.16 -17.69 -11.36
N GLU A 43 11.47 -17.62 -11.61
CA GLU A 43 12.48 -17.63 -10.55
C GLU A 43 12.33 -16.42 -9.62
N LEU A 44 12.12 -16.70 -8.33
CA LEU A 44 12.01 -15.67 -7.32
C LEU A 44 13.40 -15.10 -7.00
N PRO A 45 13.51 -13.77 -6.84
CA PRO A 45 14.79 -13.11 -6.60
C PRO A 45 15.53 -13.71 -5.40
N SER A 46 16.85 -13.76 -5.48
CA SER A 46 17.72 -14.04 -4.34
C SER A 46 17.87 -12.80 -3.44
N GLY A 47 18.55 -12.94 -2.30
CA GLY A 47 18.93 -11.79 -1.47
C GLY A 47 17.76 -11.05 -0.78
N THR A 48 16.56 -11.65 -0.76
CA THR A 48 15.35 -10.96 -0.27
C THR A 48 15.35 -10.70 1.23
N GLN A 49 16.17 -11.42 2.00
CA GLN A 49 16.10 -11.42 3.47
C GLN A 49 16.32 -10.04 4.07
N LEU A 50 17.30 -9.27 3.57
CA LEU A 50 17.66 -7.98 4.17
C LEU A 50 16.52 -6.96 4.09
N ALA A 51 15.92 -6.80 2.90
CA ALA A 51 14.81 -5.88 2.71
C ALA A 51 13.58 -6.29 3.54
N LEU A 52 13.29 -7.60 3.61
CA LEU A 52 12.19 -8.14 4.40
C LEU A 52 12.43 -8.02 5.91
N ASP A 53 13.66 -8.19 6.37
CA ASP A 53 14.02 -8.02 7.78
C ASP A 53 13.88 -6.57 8.22
N ARG A 54 14.31 -5.62 7.38
CA ARG A 54 14.12 -4.19 7.64
C ARG A 54 12.64 -3.82 7.62
N ALA A 55 11.87 -4.35 6.68
CA ALA A 55 10.43 -4.13 6.63
C ALA A 55 9.74 -4.70 7.89
N LEU A 56 10.13 -5.91 8.33
CA LEU A 56 9.65 -6.51 9.57
C LEU A 56 9.97 -5.64 10.80
N ALA A 57 11.20 -5.11 10.87
CA ALA A 57 11.59 -4.23 11.96
C ALA A 57 10.68 -2.99 12.04
N SER A 58 10.39 -2.34 10.90
CA SER A 58 9.45 -1.21 10.84
C SER A 58 8.03 -1.59 11.28
N ILE A 59 7.45 -2.65 10.72
CA ILE A 59 6.07 -3.02 11.04
C ILE A 59 5.90 -3.57 12.44
N SER A 60 6.97 -4.08 13.08
CA SER A 60 6.90 -4.55 14.47
C SER A 60 6.57 -3.45 15.48
N ALA A 61 6.76 -2.17 15.10
CA ALA A 61 6.37 -1.02 15.90
C ALA A 61 4.88 -0.64 15.75
N SER A 62 4.15 -1.25 14.82
CA SER A 62 2.72 -1.01 14.62
C SER A 62 1.90 -1.58 15.78
N GLU A 63 0.94 -0.81 16.28
CA GLU A 63 -0.05 -1.28 17.27
C GLU A 63 -0.94 -2.43 16.77
N PHE A 64 -0.94 -2.70 15.46
CA PHE A 64 -1.72 -3.78 14.86
C PHE A 64 -0.89 -5.04 14.58
N PHE A 65 0.43 -4.98 14.75
CA PHE A 65 1.29 -6.12 14.48
C PHE A 65 1.14 -7.20 15.54
N SER A 66 1.13 -8.46 15.10
CA SER A 66 1.18 -9.64 15.96
C SER A 66 2.15 -10.67 15.36
N PRO A 67 2.77 -11.55 16.16
CA PRO A 67 3.64 -12.60 15.64
C PRO A 67 2.98 -13.55 14.63
N ASP A 68 1.65 -13.68 14.70
CA ASP A 68 0.86 -14.54 13.82
C ASP A 68 0.46 -13.83 12.51
N THR A 69 0.72 -12.53 12.39
CA THR A 69 0.39 -11.76 11.18
C THR A 69 1.18 -12.29 9.99
N LYS A 70 0.48 -12.58 8.89
CA LYS A 70 1.07 -13.01 7.61
C LYS A 70 0.70 -12.05 6.48
N PHE A 71 1.61 -11.92 5.52
CA PHE A 71 1.47 -11.08 4.34
C PHE A 71 1.87 -11.84 3.07
N ASP A 72 0.96 -11.92 2.10
CA ASP A 72 1.31 -12.37 0.75
C ASP A 72 1.79 -11.17 -0.08
N ILE A 73 3.02 -11.25 -0.57
CA ILE A 73 3.66 -10.24 -1.42
C ILE A 73 3.74 -10.78 -2.85
N TYR A 74 3.09 -10.12 -3.79
CA TYR A 74 3.05 -10.46 -5.21
C TYR A 74 3.95 -9.53 -6.03
N LEU A 75 4.89 -10.10 -6.78
CA LEU A 75 5.79 -9.37 -7.68
C LEU A 75 5.06 -9.05 -8.99
N ALA A 76 4.30 -7.95 -9.01
CA ALA A 76 3.46 -7.57 -10.15
C ALA A 76 4.24 -6.84 -11.26
N GLY A 77 5.44 -6.35 -10.97
CA GLY A 77 6.42 -5.88 -11.95
C GLY A 77 6.18 -4.49 -12.55
N GLY A 78 4.99 -3.90 -12.40
CA GLY A 78 4.73 -2.54 -12.88
C GLY A 78 3.24 -2.15 -12.89
N PRO A 79 2.89 -0.99 -13.47
CA PRO A 79 1.60 -0.35 -13.28
C PRO A 79 0.41 -1.18 -13.79
N ARG A 80 0.62 -1.96 -14.86
CA ARG A 80 -0.40 -2.87 -15.41
C ARG A 80 -0.72 -4.01 -14.46
N GLY A 81 0.31 -4.64 -13.88
CA GLY A 81 0.14 -5.71 -12.90
C GLY A 81 -0.56 -5.20 -11.63
N LEU A 82 -0.13 -4.04 -11.14
CA LEU A 82 -0.76 -3.36 -10.00
C LEU A 82 -2.25 -3.10 -10.26
N SER A 83 -2.59 -2.49 -11.40
CA SER A 83 -3.97 -2.12 -11.73
C SER A 83 -4.85 -3.35 -12.01
N PHE A 84 -4.28 -4.43 -12.55
CA PHE A 84 -5.03 -5.65 -12.82
C PHE A 84 -5.43 -6.38 -11.53
N PHE A 85 -4.54 -6.47 -10.53
CA PHE A 85 -4.82 -7.25 -9.31
C PHE A 85 -5.35 -6.43 -8.13
N ALA A 86 -5.16 -5.11 -8.17
CA ALA A 86 -5.68 -4.18 -7.18
C ALA A 86 -6.31 -2.95 -7.88
N PRO A 87 -7.43 -3.13 -8.61
CA PRO A 87 -8.03 -2.09 -9.44
C PRO A 87 -8.70 -0.95 -8.65
N PHE A 88 -9.07 -1.19 -7.39
CA PHE A 88 -9.84 -0.24 -6.57
C PHE A 88 -8.99 0.67 -5.68
N VAL A 89 -7.67 0.56 -5.77
CA VAL A 89 -6.74 1.33 -4.95
C VAL A 89 -5.68 1.96 -5.85
N ALA A 90 -5.28 3.18 -5.52
CA ALA A 90 -4.16 3.86 -6.17
C ALA A 90 -2.83 3.41 -5.57
N GLY A 91 -1.73 3.72 -6.26
CA GLY A 91 -0.38 3.39 -5.81
C GLY A 91 0.52 3.02 -6.98
N ASN A 92 1.70 3.65 -7.03
CA ASN A 92 2.66 3.49 -8.12
C ASN A 92 3.75 2.45 -7.81
N TYR A 93 4.10 2.28 -6.53
CA TYR A 93 5.15 1.37 -6.08
C TYR A 93 4.58 0.09 -5.47
N SER A 94 3.45 0.21 -4.78
CA SER A 94 2.71 -0.93 -4.26
C SER A 94 1.21 -0.65 -4.21
N ARG A 95 0.41 -1.71 -4.13
CA ARG A 95 -1.04 -1.65 -3.87
C ARG A 95 -1.45 -2.80 -2.97
N VAL A 96 -2.33 -2.52 -2.00
CA VAL A 96 -2.92 -3.55 -1.14
C VAL A 96 -4.33 -3.84 -1.64
N SER A 97 -4.58 -5.05 -2.12
CA SER A 97 -5.90 -5.39 -2.65
C SER A 97 -6.91 -5.55 -1.51
N PRO A 98 -8.03 -4.82 -1.52
CA PRO A 98 -9.09 -5.01 -0.51
C PRO A 98 -9.86 -6.32 -0.69
N ILE A 99 -9.69 -7.00 -1.84
CA ILE A 99 -10.39 -8.26 -2.13
C ILE A 99 -9.62 -9.46 -1.57
N SER A 100 -8.32 -9.54 -1.84
CA SER A 100 -7.49 -10.67 -1.42
C SER A 100 -6.61 -10.40 -0.20
N GLY A 101 -6.46 -9.13 0.22
CA GLY A 101 -5.48 -8.72 1.24
C GLY A 101 -4.02 -8.82 0.77
N GLY A 102 -3.79 -9.15 -0.51
CA GLY A 102 -2.47 -9.28 -1.10
C GLY A 102 -1.77 -7.94 -1.30
N ILE A 103 -0.47 -7.89 -1.06
CA ILE A 103 0.40 -6.76 -1.33
C ILE A 103 1.03 -6.94 -2.70
N PHE A 104 0.73 -6.08 -3.66
CA PHE A 104 1.30 -6.12 -5.00
C PHE A 104 2.40 -5.09 -5.11
N LEU A 105 3.60 -5.51 -5.52
CA LEU A 105 4.76 -4.64 -5.72
C LEU A 105 5.01 -4.38 -7.20
N ALA A 106 5.46 -3.17 -7.51
CA ALA A 106 5.98 -2.79 -8.82
C ALA A 106 7.34 -3.48 -9.10
N ALA A 107 8.20 -2.87 -9.92
CA ALA A 107 9.50 -3.44 -10.29
C ALA A 107 10.47 -3.40 -9.10
N ALA A 108 10.46 -4.45 -8.27
CA ALA A 108 11.28 -4.60 -7.08
C ALA A 108 12.66 -5.21 -7.39
N ARG A 109 13.72 -4.62 -6.82
CA ARG A 109 15.11 -5.08 -6.88
C ARG A 109 15.61 -5.31 -5.45
N PHE A 110 15.58 -6.56 -5.00
CA PHE A 110 15.89 -6.91 -3.62
C PHE A 110 17.37 -6.73 -3.25
N ASP A 111 18.30 -7.06 -4.16
CA ASP A 111 19.74 -6.93 -3.91
C ASP A 111 20.18 -5.48 -3.68
N GLY A 112 19.43 -4.52 -4.21
CA GLY A 112 19.67 -3.08 -4.04
C GLY A 112 18.68 -2.38 -3.13
N ASP A 113 17.84 -3.13 -2.39
CA ASP A 113 16.75 -2.59 -1.55
C ASP A 113 15.96 -1.47 -2.24
N SER A 114 15.62 -1.66 -3.52
CA SER A 114 15.06 -0.59 -4.36
C SER A 114 13.81 -1.04 -5.10
N ILE A 115 12.91 -0.09 -5.36
CA ILE A 115 11.70 -0.31 -6.15
C ILE A 115 11.43 0.88 -7.07
N LEU A 116 11.00 0.56 -8.28
CA LEU A 116 10.65 1.52 -9.33
C LEU A 116 9.18 1.35 -9.71
N PRO A 117 8.46 2.43 -10.05
CA PRO A 117 7.06 2.33 -10.44
C PRO A 117 6.91 1.61 -11.79
N SER A 118 7.91 1.72 -12.67
CA SER A 118 8.11 0.86 -13.85
C SER A 118 9.61 0.62 -14.06
N PRO A 119 10.00 -0.41 -14.83
CA PRO A 119 11.42 -0.69 -15.10
C PRO A 119 12.22 0.49 -15.69
N GLU A 120 11.55 1.42 -16.37
CA GLU A 120 12.12 2.57 -17.08
C GLU A 120 12.06 3.89 -16.28
N ALA A 121 11.47 3.88 -15.09
CA ALA A 121 11.30 5.09 -14.29
C ALA A 121 12.63 5.58 -13.69
N ALA A 122 12.77 6.91 -13.54
CA ALA A 122 13.95 7.52 -12.93
C ALA A 122 13.87 7.55 -11.39
N GLU A 123 12.66 7.67 -10.84
CA GLU A 123 12.45 7.75 -9.40
C GLU A 123 12.45 6.35 -8.77
N THR A 124 13.30 6.18 -7.77
CA THR A 124 13.47 4.94 -7.02
C THR A 124 13.13 5.19 -5.55
N ARG A 125 12.54 4.20 -4.88
CA ARG A 125 12.36 4.22 -3.42
C ARG A 125 13.00 3.01 -2.76
N ASP A 126 13.20 3.11 -1.46
CA ASP A 126 13.67 1.98 -0.65
C ASP A 126 12.57 0.90 -0.59
N LEU A 127 12.91 -0.32 -1.01
CA LEU A 127 11.97 -1.43 -1.11
C LEU A 127 11.43 -1.85 0.26
N ASN A 128 12.29 -1.95 1.27
CA ASN A 128 11.90 -2.25 2.64
C ASN A 128 10.81 -1.30 3.17
N LYS A 129 10.93 0.01 2.88
CA LYS A 129 9.96 1.01 3.33
C LYS A 129 8.63 0.87 2.61
N VAL A 130 8.66 0.61 1.30
CA VAL A 130 7.43 0.35 0.53
C VAL A 130 6.72 -0.91 1.02
N ILE A 131 7.47 -1.98 1.34
CA ILE A 131 6.90 -3.21 1.93
C ILE A 131 6.31 -2.90 3.31
N ALA A 132 7.02 -2.16 4.17
CA ALA A 132 6.54 -1.81 5.50
C ALA A 132 5.25 -0.96 5.44
N ALA A 133 5.20 0.05 4.56
CA ALA A 133 4.03 0.89 4.38
C ALA A 133 2.82 0.08 3.88
N ALA A 134 3.02 -0.80 2.90
CA ALA A 134 1.96 -1.66 2.38
C ALA A 134 1.47 -2.68 3.42
N ALA A 135 2.38 -3.26 4.20
CA ALA A 135 2.03 -4.18 5.28
C ALA A 135 1.27 -3.47 6.42
N ALA A 136 1.69 -2.26 6.81
CA ALA A 136 0.97 -1.44 7.79
C ALA A 136 -0.44 -1.07 7.30
N ARG A 137 -0.57 -0.67 6.03
CA ARG A 137 -1.87 -0.43 5.39
C ARG A 137 -2.74 -1.67 5.39
N LYS A 138 -2.20 -2.84 5.06
CA LYS A 138 -2.93 -4.12 5.14
C LYS A 138 -3.44 -4.39 6.55
N MET A 139 -2.59 -4.23 7.57
CA MET A 139 -2.99 -4.44 8.97
C MET A 139 -4.09 -3.46 9.40
N ALA A 140 -4.03 -2.21 8.97
CA ALA A 140 -5.08 -1.22 9.21
C ALA A 140 -6.39 -1.58 8.48
N MET A 141 -6.30 -2.05 7.24
CA MET A 141 -7.45 -2.52 6.47
C MET A 141 -8.16 -3.70 7.14
N ASP A 142 -7.41 -4.61 7.78
CA ASP A 142 -7.98 -5.74 8.53
C ASP A 142 -8.80 -5.29 9.75
N ARG A 143 -8.69 -4.03 10.19
CA ARG A 143 -9.48 -3.45 11.30
C ARG A 143 -10.80 -2.82 10.86
N VAL A 144 -10.98 -2.56 9.57
CA VAL A 144 -12.23 -2.00 9.05
C VAL A 144 -13.10 -3.09 8.40
N LYS A 145 -14.41 -2.86 8.36
CA LYS A 145 -15.31 -3.81 7.69
C LYS A 145 -14.97 -3.88 6.19
N PRO A 146 -14.96 -5.07 5.57
CA PRO A 146 -14.44 -5.28 4.20
C PRO A 146 -15.04 -4.35 3.13
N LEU A 147 -16.31 -3.97 3.25
CA LEU A 147 -16.98 -3.08 2.30
C LEU A 147 -16.81 -1.61 2.64
N THR A 148 -16.53 -1.26 3.90
CA THR A 148 -16.36 0.13 4.33
C THR A 148 -15.11 0.75 3.72
N TYR A 149 -14.02 -0.03 3.62
CA TYR A 149 -12.76 0.43 3.04
C TYR A 149 -12.91 0.98 1.61
N ILE A 150 -13.75 0.36 0.77
CA ILE A 150 -13.97 0.80 -0.62
C ILE A 150 -14.54 2.21 -0.70
N TYR A 151 -15.25 2.65 0.34
CA TYR A 151 -15.88 3.97 0.42
C TYR A 151 -15.10 4.95 1.31
N MET A 152 -14.05 4.50 2.00
CA MET A 152 -13.19 5.36 2.82
C MET A 152 -12.15 6.05 1.95
N THR A 153 -11.81 7.29 2.31
CA THR A 153 -10.71 8.01 1.70
C THR A 153 -9.39 7.38 2.15
N ASP A 154 -8.49 7.14 1.21
CA ASP A 154 -7.29 6.32 1.46
C ASP A 154 -6.22 7.00 2.34
N TRP A 155 -6.41 8.28 2.68
CA TRP A 155 -5.41 9.09 3.35
C TRP A 155 -5.01 8.56 4.73
N GLU A 156 -5.95 8.00 5.51
CA GLU A 156 -5.65 7.44 6.82
C GLU A 156 -4.73 6.22 6.69
N PHE A 157 -5.07 5.31 5.78
CA PHE A 157 -4.34 4.06 5.56
C PHE A 157 -2.97 4.29 4.92
N ALA A 158 -2.91 5.16 3.90
CA ALA A 158 -1.65 5.55 3.27
C ALA A 158 -0.77 6.33 4.24
N GLY A 159 -1.34 7.27 5.01
CA GLY A 159 -0.61 8.05 6.01
C GLY A 159 -0.09 7.19 7.16
N TYR A 160 -0.85 6.21 7.62
CA TYR A 160 -0.37 5.23 8.60
C TYR A 160 0.80 4.40 8.07
N GLY A 161 0.72 3.95 6.81
CA GLY A 161 1.83 3.27 6.14
C GLY A 161 3.09 4.14 6.09
N GLU A 162 2.95 5.43 5.79
CA GLU A 162 4.05 6.38 5.76
C GLU A 162 4.70 6.55 7.15
N ILE A 163 3.89 6.66 8.22
CA ILE A 163 4.38 6.76 9.60
C ILE A 163 5.16 5.50 9.99
N ILE A 164 4.58 4.30 9.78
CA ILE A 164 5.20 3.03 10.19
C ILE A 164 6.47 2.73 9.39
N SER A 165 6.51 3.10 8.10
CA SER A 165 7.71 2.91 7.27
C SER A 165 8.85 3.88 7.58
N GLY A 166 8.59 4.93 8.39
CA GLY A 166 9.56 5.97 8.72
C GLY A 166 9.81 6.95 7.58
N GLY A 167 8.82 7.14 6.70
CA GLY A 167 8.89 8.04 5.56
C GLY A 167 9.53 7.41 4.33
N SER A 168 8.76 7.29 3.25
CA SER A 168 9.15 6.61 2.01
C SER A 168 9.91 7.49 1.02
N GLY A 169 10.13 8.78 1.33
CA GLY A 169 10.90 9.71 0.52
C GLY A 169 11.74 10.71 1.33
N LEU A 170 12.58 11.48 0.63
CA LEU A 170 13.38 12.57 1.20
C LEU A 170 12.62 13.90 1.10
N PHE A 171 11.46 13.97 1.75
CA PHE A 171 10.63 15.16 1.77
C PHE A 171 10.82 15.96 3.05
N LYS A 172 10.66 17.27 2.93
CA LYS A 172 10.54 18.19 4.06
C LYS A 172 9.08 18.63 4.18
N PRO A 173 8.62 19.05 5.38
CA PRO A 173 7.24 19.50 5.55
C PRO A 173 6.82 20.60 4.57
N GLU A 174 7.74 21.47 4.14
CA GLU A 174 7.46 22.56 3.20
C GLU A 174 7.18 22.08 1.76
N ASP A 175 7.56 20.84 1.41
CA ASP A 175 7.37 20.30 0.05
C ASP A 175 5.87 20.12 -0.29
N ILE A 176 5.00 20.06 0.73
CA ILE A 176 3.53 19.96 0.54
C ILE A 176 2.89 21.27 0.05
N CYS A 177 3.63 22.39 0.07
CA CYS A 177 3.13 23.71 -0.27
C CYS A 177 3.07 23.98 -1.79
N GLY A 178 3.57 23.04 -2.59
CA GLY A 178 3.57 23.10 -4.04
C GLY A 178 2.20 22.84 -4.69
N LYS A 179 2.21 22.47 -5.96
CA LYS A 179 1.00 22.02 -6.68
C LYS A 179 0.52 20.70 -6.10
N GLU A 180 -0.77 20.42 -6.29
CA GLU A 180 -1.36 19.17 -5.82
C GLU A 180 -0.60 17.96 -6.37
N ALA A 181 -0.24 17.05 -5.45
CA ALA A 181 0.54 15.87 -5.78
C ALA A 181 -0.36 14.84 -6.49
N PRO A 182 0.10 14.16 -7.55
CA PRO A 182 -0.68 13.14 -8.22
C PRO A 182 -1.09 12.00 -7.28
N GLU A 183 -2.23 11.36 -7.53
CA GLU A 183 -2.66 10.17 -6.78
C GLU A 183 -1.60 9.06 -6.81
N GLY A 184 -1.37 8.43 -5.66
CA GLY A 184 -0.36 7.37 -5.51
C GLY A 184 1.09 7.83 -5.66
N SER A 185 1.35 9.14 -5.69
CA SER A 185 2.71 9.71 -5.64
C SER A 185 3.30 9.70 -4.24
N ALA A 186 4.62 9.75 -4.15
CA ALA A 186 5.36 9.77 -2.89
C ALA A 186 5.04 11.00 -2.04
N LEU A 187 4.93 12.15 -2.70
CA LEU A 187 4.62 13.40 -2.04
C LEU A 187 3.20 13.38 -1.44
N LEU A 188 2.24 12.74 -2.11
CA LEU A 188 0.89 12.61 -1.58
C LEU A 188 0.84 11.68 -0.36
N GLU A 189 1.52 10.53 -0.43
CA GLU A 189 1.64 9.60 0.72
C GLU A 189 2.35 10.27 1.91
N TYR A 190 3.40 11.05 1.65
CA TYR A 190 4.07 11.87 2.66
C TYR A 190 3.13 12.90 3.31
N LYS A 191 2.37 13.64 2.49
CA LYS A 191 1.36 14.60 2.96
C LYS A 191 0.29 13.93 3.83
N TYR A 192 -0.16 12.73 3.46
CA TYR A 192 -1.06 11.92 4.29
C TYR A 192 -0.42 11.50 5.61
N GLY A 193 0.87 11.11 5.60
CA GLY A 193 1.63 10.79 6.82
C GLY A 193 1.67 11.96 7.79
N LEU A 194 1.93 13.17 7.29
CA LEU A 194 1.87 14.39 8.10
C LEU A 194 0.47 14.65 8.65
N ALA A 195 -0.58 14.43 7.84
CA ALA A 195 -1.96 14.68 8.26
C ALA A 195 -2.38 13.73 9.38
N VAL A 196 -2.09 12.44 9.22
CA VAL A 196 -2.36 11.43 10.27
C VAL A 196 -1.55 11.76 11.51
N ALA A 197 -0.26 12.05 11.39
CA ALA A 197 0.60 12.39 12.54
C ALA A 197 0.08 13.62 13.30
N LEU A 198 -0.38 14.64 12.57
CA LEU A 198 -0.99 15.83 13.16
C LEU A 198 -2.21 15.44 14.01
N VAL A 199 -3.19 14.75 13.41
CA VAL A 199 -4.43 14.36 14.10
C VAL A 199 -4.14 13.50 15.33
N LEU A 200 -3.27 12.48 15.21
CA LEU A 200 -2.91 11.63 16.33
C LEU A 200 -2.27 12.43 17.48
N SER A 201 -1.43 13.41 17.15
CA SER A 201 -0.72 14.23 18.14
C SER A 201 -1.62 15.24 18.85
N GLU A 202 -2.50 15.93 18.12
CA GLU A 202 -3.38 16.97 18.68
C GLU A 202 -4.49 16.38 19.53
N GLU A 203 -5.07 15.28 19.06
CA GLU A 203 -6.16 14.60 19.74
C GLU A 203 -5.67 13.58 20.77
N LYS A 204 -4.36 13.34 20.85
CA LYS A 204 -3.71 12.37 21.74
C LYS A 204 -4.36 10.99 21.68
N MET A 205 -4.55 10.48 20.46
CA MET A 205 -5.22 9.20 20.22
C MET A 205 -4.34 8.20 19.48
N SER A 206 -4.72 6.92 19.53
CA SER A 206 -4.14 5.87 18.69
C SER A 206 -4.72 5.91 17.28
N PHE A 207 -4.06 5.24 16.34
CA PHE A 207 -4.57 5.13 14.97
C PHE A 207 -5.81 4.23 14.93
N ALA A 208 -5.90 3.22 15.81
CA ALA A 208 -7.14 2.47 16.01
C ALA A 208 -8.36 3.37 16.29
N ASN A 209 -8.21 4.35 17.19
CA ASN A 209 -9.28 5.29 17.53
C ASN A 209 -9.56 6.30 16.41
N LEU A 210 -8.56 6.59 15.56
CA LEU A 210 -8.74 7.46 14.39
C LEU A 210 -9.70 6.81 13.39
N LEU A 211 -9.51 5.51 13.09
CA LEU A 211 -10.33 4.76 12.12
C LEU A 211 -11.83 4.70 12.50
N ASP A 212 -12.15 4.80 13.79
CA ASP A 212 -13.54 4.81 14.28
C ASP A 212 -14.20 6.20 14.21
N LYS A 213 -13.42 7.25 13.92
CA LYS A 213 -13.88 8.64 13.87
C LYS A 213 -13.95 9.13 12.42
N ASN A 214 -14.89 10.02 12.13
CA ASN A 214 -15.09 10.57 10.80
C ASN A 214 -14.27 11.87 10.61
N PHE A 215 -12.94 11.75 10.58
CA PHE A 215 -12.08 12.90 10.28
C PHE A 215 -12.07 13.20 8.78
N SER A 216 -12.23 14.48 8.45
CA SER A 216 -12.10 14.96 7.07
C SER A 216 -10.63 15.26 6.77
N TYR A 217 -10.14 14.73 5.65
CA TYR A 217 -8.81 15.02 5.15
C TYR A 217 -8.63 16.52 4.86
N GLU A 218 -9.65 17.19 4.33
CA GLU A 218 -9.62 18.63 4.02
C GLU A 218 -9.37 19.47 5.28
N GLY A 219 -9.93 19.03 6.42
CA GLY A 219 -9.70 19.66 7.72
C GLY A 219 -8.23 19.56 8.15
N ALA A 220 -7.66 18.36 8.09
CA ALA A 220 -6.25 18.12 8.43
C ALA A 220 -5.30 18.82 7.45
N GLU A 221 -5.59 18.76 6.15
CA GLU A 221 -4.82 19.44 5.10
C GLU A 221 -4.76 20.95 5.33
N ARG A 222 -5.88 21.58 5.66
CA ARG A 222 -5.91 23.03 5.95
C ARG A 222 -4.99 23.38 7.11
N GLN A 223 -4.98 22.59 8.18
CA GLN A 223 -4.10 22.83 9.32
C GLN A 223 -2.62 22.64 8.97
N LEU A 224 -2.30 21.62 8.17
CA LEU A 224 -0.94 21.42 7.66
C LEU A 224 -0.46 22.61 6.83
N LYS A 225 -1.30 23.12 5.91
CA LYS A 225 -0.95 24.30 5.10
C LYS A 225 -0.76 25.54 5.98
N GLN A 226 -1.55 25.72 7.03
CA GLN A 226 -1.36 26.82 7.96
C GLN A 226 -0.03 26.73 8.68
N ARG A 227 0.35 25.50 9.09
CA ARG A 227 1.57 25.23 9.85
C ARG A 227 2.85 25.36 9.02
N TYR A 228 2.85 24.86 7.78
CA TYR A 228 4.07 24.72 6.97
C TYR A 228 4.13 25.67 5.78
N CYS A 229 2.99 26.16 5.30
CA CYS A 229 2.91 27.00 4.09
C CYS A 229 2.53 28.46 4.39
N GLY A 230 2.20 28.78 5.65
CA GLY A 230 1.72 30.10 6.04
C GLY A 230 0.39 30.49 5.39
N ARG A 231 -0.46 29.51 5.05
CA ARG A 231 -1.75 29.68 4.37
C ARG A 231 -2.84 28.79 4.96
#